data_AF-A0A4Q5WWN5-F1
#
_entry.id   AF-A0A4Q5WWN5-F1
#
_cell.length_a   1.000
_cell.length_b   1.000
_cell.length_c   1.000
_cell.angle_alpha   90.00
_cell.angle_beta   90.00
_cell.angle_gamma   90.00
#
_symmetry.space_group_name_H-M   'P 1'
#
loop_
_entity.id
_entity.type
_entity.pdbx_description
1 polymer ?
#
loop_
_entity_poly.entity_id
_entity_poly.type
_entity_poly.pdbx_seq_one_letter_code
_entity_poly.pdbx_strand_id
1 'polypeptide(L)' 'MKQTQRLFLAAALLASTAAAAQPLHRKRDFTRQDTLRGSLNPARSWWDVQHYDIDVTPDYDKRSIAGHVTI' A
#
# COMPACT_ATOMS: atom_id res chain seq x y z
N MET A 1 34.10 9.52 -36.99
CA MET A 1 34.32 9.30 -35.54
C MET A 1 33.47 10.21 -34.65
N LYS A 2 33.43 11.53 -34.87
CA LYS A 2 32.62 12.46 -34.02
C LYS A 2 31.10 12.27 -34.15
N GLN A 3 30.61 11.90 -35.33
CA GLN A 3 29.18 11.72 -35.61
C GLN A 3 28.62 10.42 -35.00
N THR A 4 29.37 9.31 -35.10
CA THR A 4 29.02 8.04 -34.45
C THR A 4 28.97 8.18 -32.93
N GLN A 5 29.86 8.97 -32.34
CA GLN A 5 29.88 9.25 -30.91
C GLN A 5 28.65 10.07 -30.45
N ARG A 6 28.19 11.04 -31.27
CA ARG A 6 26.97 11.81 -31.01
C ARG A 6 25.70 10.94 -31.10
N LEU A 7 25.63 10.06 -32.10
CA LEU A 7 24.53 9.09 -32.22
C LEU A 7 24.49 8.13 -31.02
N PHE A 8 25.65 7.66 -30.56
CA PHE A 8 25.75 6.79 -29.40
C PHE A 8 25.28 7.49 -28.11
N LEU A 9 25.67 8.76 -27.92
CA LEU A 9 25.24 9.55 -26.77
C LEU A 9 23.72 9.81 -26.77
N ALA A 10 23.15 10.11 -27.94
CA ALA A 10 21.71 10.33 -28.09
C ALA A 10 20.91 9.05 -27.82
N ALA A 11 21.39 7.89 -28.29
CA ALA A 11 20.76 6.60 -28.04
C ALA A 11 20.80 6.22 -26.53
N ALA A 12 21.92 6.47 -25.85
CA ALA A 12 22.04 6.25 -24.42
C ALA A 12 21.09 7.14 -23.60
N LEU A 13 20.92 8.41 -24.01
CA LEU A 13 19.99 9.35 -23.35
C LEU A 13 18.52 8.91 -23.54
N LEU A 14 18.15 8.46 -24.74
CA LEU A 14 16.81 7.94 -25.01
C LEU A 14 16.52 6.64 -24.23
N ALA A 15 17.50 5.73 -24.12
CA ALA A 15 17.37 4.48 -23.36
C ALA A 15 17.15 4.73 -21.85
N SER A 16 17.70 5.81 -21.29
CA SER A 16 17.50 6.17 -19.89
C SER A 16 16.05 6.55 -19.54
N THR A 17 15.27 7.01 -20.52
CA THR A 17 13.83 7.30 -20.35
C THR A 17 12.94 6.06 -20.44
N ALA A 18 13.45 4.97 -21.02
CA ALA A 18 12.74 3.69 -21.13
C ALA A 18 12.93 2.78 -19.90
N ALA A 19 13.68 3.23 -18.89
CA ALA A 19 13.83 2.53 -17.64
C ALA A 19 12.49 2.52 -16.88
N ALA A 20 11.71 1.46 -17.05
CA ALA A 20 10.44 1.19 -16.36
C ALA A 20 10.61 0.86 -14.86
N ALA A 21 11.56 1.52 -14.21
CA ALA A 21 11.98 1.23 -12.84
C ALA A 21 11.53 2.31 -11.84
N GLN A 22 10.49 3.10 -12.13
CA GLN A 22 9.90 4.01 -11.14
C GLN A 22 9.00 3.22 -10.18
N PRO A 23 9.46 2.80 -8.98
CA PRO A 23 8.64 2.02 -8.06
C PRO A 23 7.58 2.92 -7.39
N LEU A 24 7.61 4.22 -7.69
CA LEU A 24 6.81 5.27 -7.05
C LEU A 24 5.60 5.73 -7.86
N HIS A 25 5.32 5.15 -9.04
CA HIS A 25 4.35 5.78 -9.94
C HIS A 25 2.87 5.67 -9.50
N ARG A 26 2.54 4.90 -8.47
CA ARG A 26 1.29 5.05 -7.69
C ARG A 26 1.47 4.45 -6.30
N LYS A 27 1.90 5.27 -5.32
CA LYS A 27 1.50 4.95 -3.94
C LYS A 27 -0.02 5.06 -3.94
N ARG A 28 -0.73 3.93 -3.86
CA ARG A 28 -2.15 3.97 -3.50
C ARG A 28 -2.22 4.75 -2.20
N ASP A 29 -3.01 5.81 -2.18
CA ASP A 29 -3.26 6.56 -0.95
C ASP A 29 -4.08 5.65 -0.04
N PHE A 30 -3.39 4.95 0.86
CA PHE A 30 -4.04 4.16 1.87
C PHE A 30 -4.71 5.10 2.86
N THR A 31 -5.99 4.89 3.11
CA THR A 31 -6.68 5.62 4.15
C THR A 31 -6.19 5.16 5.52
N ARG A 32 -6.38 5.99 6.55
CA ARG A 32 -6.15 5.58 7.94
C ARG A 32 -6.93 4.31 8.29
N GLN A 33 -8.14 4.16 7.73
CA GLN A 33 -8.93 2.94 7.91
C GLN A 33 -8.30 1.72 7.24
N ASP A 34 -7.64 1.85 6.08
CA ASP A 34 -6.96 0.73 5.42
C ASP A 34 -5.76 0.23 6.23
N THR A 35 -5.11 1.14 6.97
CA THR A 35 -4.06 0.76 7.93
C THR A 35 -4.65 -0.02 9.11
N LEU A 36 -5.81 0.41 9.63
CA LEU A 36 -6.49 -0.25 10.75
C LEU A 36 -7.11 -1.60 10.37
N ARG A 37 -7.63 -1.74 9.15
CA ARG A 37 -8.22 -3.00 8.64
C ARG A 37 -7.18 -4.01 8.13
N GLY A 38 -5.95 -3.55 7.90
CA GLY A 38 -4.88 -4.35 7.29
C GLY A 38 -5.10 -4.62 5.80
N SER A 39 -4.17 -5.38 5.22
CA SER A 39 -4.19 -5.74 3.80
C SER A 39 -5.24 -6.80 3.49
N LEU A 40 -5.86 -6.73 2.30
CA LEU A 40 -6.63 -7.85 1.76
C LEU A 40 -5.69 -9.06 1.54
N ASN A 41 -6.06 -10.21 2.10
CA ASN A 41 -5.39 -11.49 1.91
C ASN A 41 -6.44 -12.55 1.53
N PRO A 42 -6.05 -13.75 1.07
CA PRO A 42 -7.01 -14.78 0.65
C PRO A 42 -8.05 -15.14 1.73
N ALA A 43 -7.74 -14.99 3.02
CA ALA A 43 -8.67 -15.21 4.12
C ALA A 43 -9.69 -14.08 4.31
N ARG A 44 -9.41 -12.87 3.81
CA ARG A 44 -10.27 -11.68 3.90
C ARG A 44 -11.04 -11.37 2.61
N SER A 45 -10.52 -11.78 1.46
CA SER A 45 -11.05 -11.34 0.15
C SER A 45 -12.32 -12.06 -0.32
N TRP A 46 -12.80 -13.10 0.38
CA TRP A 46 -13.87 -13.97 -0.10
C TRP A 46 -15.27 -13.60 0.42
N TRP A 47 -15.39 -12.61 1.31
CA TRP A 47 -16.67 -12.12 1.82
C TRP A 47 -16.59 -10.61 2.13
N ASP A 48 -17.70 -9.91 1.90
CA ASP A 48 -17.77 -8.45 2.08
C ASP A 48 -18.47 -8.11 3.41
N VAL A 49 -17.67 -7.66 4.38
CA VAL A 49 -18.14 -7.30 5.72
C VAL A 49 -18.90 -5.98 5.66
N GLN A 50 -20.22 -6.00 5.86
CA GLN A 50 -21.04 -4.78 5.84
C GLN A 50 -21.05 -4.05 7.18
N HIS A 51 -20.96 -4.80 8.27
CA HIS A 51 -21.06 -4.27 9.64
C HIS A 51 -20.11 -5.04 10.56
N TYR A 52 -19.61 -4.35 11.58
CA TYR A 52 -18.91 -4.97 12.70
C TYR A 52 -19.66 -4.56 13.96
N ASP A 53 -19.98 -5.54 14.78
CA ASP A 53 -20.44 -5.30 16.15
C ASP A 53 -19.22 -5.40 17.06
N ILE A 54 -18.92 -4.29 17.76
CA ILE A 54 -17.67 -4.09 18.49
C ILE A 54 -18.01 -3.69 19.92
N ASP A 55 -17.75 -4.61 20.84
CA ASP A 55 -17.92 -4.40 22.27
C ASP A 55 -16.59 -4.02 22.91
N VAL A 56 -16.60 -2.96 23.72
CA VAL A 56 -15.40 -2.40 24.36
C VAL A 56 -15.68 -2.06 25.82
N THR A 57 -14.92 -2.69 26.72
CA THR A 57 -14.99 -2.48 28.17
C THR A 57 -13.64 -1.98 28.68
N PRO A 58 -13.50 -0.67 28.99
CA PRO A 58 -12.29 -0.13 29.59
C PRO A 58 -12.20 -0.45 31.09
N ASP A 59 -11.01 -0.85 31.54
CA ASP A 59 -10.62 -0.96 32.95
C ASP A 59 -9.61 0.16 33.25
N TYR A 60 -10.08 1.22 33.93
CA TYR A 60 -9.28 2.42 34.20
C TYR A 60 -8.20 2.19 35.26
N ASP A 61 -8.48 1.33 36.24
CA ASP A 61 -7.53 1.03 37.32
C ASP A 61 -6.35 0.22 36.78
N LYS A 62 -6.64 -0.80 35.96
CA LYS A 62 -5.59 -1.60 35.31
C LYS A 62 -5.05 -0.96 34.03
N ARG A 63 -5.64 0.15 33.57
CA ARG A 63 -5.31 0.83 32.32
C ARG A 63 -5.31 -0.12 31.12
N SER A 64 -6.32 -0.98 31.05
CA SER A 64 -6.48 -1.97 30.00
C SER A 64 -7.86 -1.88 29.36
N ILE A 65 -8.02 -2.51 28.21
CA ILE A 65 -9.29 -2.58 27.48
C ILE A 65 -9.53 -4.04 27.14
N ALA A 66 -10.73 -4.53 27.44
CA ALA A 66 -11.23 -5.83 27.00
C ALA A 66 -12.37 -5.62 26.02
N GLY A 67 -12.66 -6.62 25.19
CA GLY A 67 -13.70 -6.51 24.18
C GLY A 67 -13.76 -7.71 23.26
N HIS A 68 -14.75 -7.72 22.38
CA HIS A 68 -14.88 -8.72 21.33
C HIS A 68 -15.45 -8.08 20.06
N VAL A 69 -15.20 -8.74 18.94
CA VAL A 69 -15.69 -8.31 17.63
C VAL A 69 -16.49 -9.46 17.02
N THR A 70 -17.73 -9.16 16.65
CA THR A 70 -18.61 -10.04 15.87
C THR A 70 -18.92 -9.37 14.53
N ILE A 71 -19.36 -10.20 13.58
CA ILE A 71 -19.56 -9.87 12.17
C ILE A 71 -21.04 -10.03 11.83
#